data_AF-A0A0L0V6M8-F1
#
_entry.id   AF-A0A0L0V6M8-F1
#
_cell.length_a   1.000
_cell.length_b   1.000
_cell.length_c   1.000
_cell.angle_alpha   90.00
_cell.angle_beta   90.00
_cell.angle_gamma   90.00
#
_symmetry.space_group_name_H-M   'P 1'
#
loop_
_entity.id
_entity.type
_entity.pdbx_description
1 polymer ?
#
loop_
_entity_poly.entity_id
_entity_poly.type
_entity_poly.pdbx_seq_one_letter_code
_entity_poly.pdbx_strand_id
1 'polypeptide(L)'
;MLNTKVSMLEVYAACVITLVTFSAQPAQARNSLVPRAGVQRTCNYGLNPDYIPNSGKIQCEWAEGQTAFCQESTCTGFNGENYKNIGWNDCSRLQATGVSAQDHVHVDGTQSYNVGNGHVLVHGTEHGQEAAHDYECGLKNTVRAICSGCGGR
;
A
#
# COMPACT_ATOMS: atom_id res chain seq x y z
N MET A 1 54.65 -27.68 -53.07
CA MET A 1 55.15 -27.73 -51.68
C MET A 1 55.06 -26.33 -51.09
N LEU A 2 54.07 -26.09 -50.24
CA LEU A 2 54.22 -25.47 -48.92
C LEU A 2 52.88 -25.69 -48.19
N ASN A 3 52.98 -26.26 -46.99
CA ASN A 3 51.88 -26.58 -46.08
C ASN A 3 51.02 -25.35 -45.76
N THR A 4 49.70 -25.53 -45.67
CA THR A 4 49.00 -25.19 -44.41
C THR A 4 47.65 -25.93 -44.33
N LYS A 5 47.60 -26.93 -43.45
CA LYS A 5 46.35 -27.37 -42.81
C LYS A 5 45.93 -26.26 -41.87
N VAL A 6 44.71 -25.74 -41.97
CA VAL A 6 44.07 -25.02 -40.86
C VAL A 6 42.63 -25.50 -40.73
N SER A 7 42.35 -25.90 -39.51
CA SER A 7 41.22 -26.67 -39.02
C SER A 7 39.94 -25.83 -39.06
N MET A 8 38.86 -26.40 -39.61
CA MET A 8 37.53 -25.81 -39.64
C MET A 8 36.87 -25.96 -38.24
N LEU A 9 37.47 -25.33 -37.23
CA LEU A 9 37.03 -25.41 -35.83
C LEU A 9 37.29 -24.12 -35.04
N GLU A 10 37.15 -22.94 -35.66
CA GLU A 10 37.26 -21.64 -34.97
C GLU A 10 36.17 -20.62 -35.37
N VAL A 11 35.04 -21.08 -35.91
CA VAL A 11 33.90 -20.17 -36.22
C VAL A 11 32.79 -20.25 -35.16
N TYR A 12 32.85 -21.20 -34.23
CA TYR A 12 31.79 -21.42 -33.23
C TYR A 12 32.12 -20.99 -31.78
N ALA A 13 33.29 -20.40 -31.52
CA ALA A 13 33.67 -19.94 -30.18
C ALA A 13 33.62 -18.40 -29.99
N ALA A 14 33.30 -17.63 -31.04
CA ALA A 14 33.31 -16.17 -31.00
C ALA A 14 31.91 -15.51 -30.85
N CYS A 15 30.84 -16.31 -30.78
CA CYS A 15 29.47 -15.81 -30.58
C CYS A 15 28.87 -16.09 -29.19
N VAL A 16 29.65 -16.66 -28.26
CA VAL A 16 29.17 -16.99 -26.89
C VAL A 16 29.80 -16.10 -25.81
N ILE A 17 30.75 -15.21 -26.16
CA ILE A 17 31.42 -14.30 -25.22
C ILE A 17 31.11 -12.82 -25.54
N THR A 18 29.94 -12.56 -26.11
CA THR A 18 29.41 -11.20 -26.33
C THR A 18 28.04 -11.00 -25.65
N LEU A 19 27.79 -11.77 -24.58
CA LEU A 19 26.55 -11.69 -23.79
C LEU A 19 26.77 -11.67 -22.27
N VAL A 20 28.01 -11.47 -21.80
CA VAL A 20 28.33 -11.38 -20.35
C VAL A 20 29.02 -10.06 -19.99
N THR A 21 28.97 -9.07 -20.87
CA THR A 21 29.42 -7.69 -20.60
C THR A 21 28.37 -6.66 -21.01
N PHE A 22 27.11 -6.93 -20.67
CA PHE A 22 26.35 -5.90 -19.94
C PHE A 22 27.00 -5.79 -18.56
N SER A 23 28.27 -5.35 -18.45
CA SER A 23 28.55 -3.96 -18.09
C SER A 23 27.32 -3.39 -17.43
N ALA A 24 27.19 -3.78 -16.15
CA ALA A 24 26.43 -3.06 -15.17
C ALA A 24 26.59 -1.59 -15.52
N GLN A 25 25.56 -1.02 -16.12
CA GLN A 25 25.27 0.35 -15.81
C GLN A 25 25.08 0.29 -14.30
N PRO A 26 25.97 0.87 -13.46
CA PRO A 26 25.41 1.43 -12.25
C PRO A 26 24.38 2.39 -12.82
N ALA A 27 23.10 2.01 -12.77
CA ALA A 27 22.01 2.90 -13.06
C ALA A 27 22.25 4.07 -12.11
N GLN A 28 22.89 5.10 -12.64
CA GLN A 28 23.21 6.32 -11.94
C GLN A 28 21.88 6.78 -11.36
N ALA A 29 21.83 6.76 -10.04
CA ALA A 29 20.80 7.37 -9.22
C ALA A 29 19.37 7.10 -9.71
N ARG A 30 18.84 5.90 -9.46
CA ARG A 30 17.46 5.90 -8.95
C ARG A 30 17.54 6.53 -7.59
N ASN A 31 17.35 7.86 -7.58
CA ASN A 31 17.16 8.66 -6.39
C ASN A 31 16.48 7.78 -5.35
N SER A 32 17.18 7.57 -4.25
CA SER A 32 16.61 7.00 -3.05
C SER A 32 15.22 7.61 -2.89
N LEU A 33 14.17 6.82 -3.16
CA LEU A 33 12.78 7.21 -2.92
C LEU A 33 12.51 7.17 -1.41
N VAL A 34 13.54 7.42 -0.59
CA VAL A 34 13.34 7.97 0.74
C VAL A 34 12.59 9.29 0.48
N PRO A 35 11.33 9.35 0.87
CA PRO A 35 10.53 10.55 0.69
C PRO A 35 11.24 11.65 1.44
N ARG A 36 11.19 12.84 0.86
CA ARG A 36 11.61 14.02 1.57
C ARG A 36 10.82 14.09 2.88
N ALA A 37 11.53 14.20 3.99
CA ALA A 37 10.94 14.58 5.26
C ALA A 37 10.02 15.79 5.02
N GLY A 38 8.75 15.67 5.41
CA GLY A 38 7.73 16.71 5.22
C GLY A 38 6.64 16.41 4.18
N VAL A 39 6.71 15.33 3.41
CA VAL A 39 5.56 14.95 2.55
C VAL A 39 4.47 14.28 3.41
N GLN A 40 3.27 14.87 3.40
CA GLN A 40 2.06 14.27 3.98
C GLN A 40 1.56 13.13 3.10
N ARG A 41 1.17 12.02 3.73
CA ARG A 41 0.72 10.79 3.07
C ARG A 41 -0.60 10.31 3.65
N THR A 42 -1.52 9.92 2.78
CA THR A 42 -2.75 9.24 3.21
C THR A 42 -2.43 7.79 3.57
N CYS A 43 -2.98 7.31 4.66
CA CYS A 43 -2.68 5.99 5.19
C CYS A 43 -3.94 5.19 5.45
N ASN A 44 -3.82 3.88 5.24
CA ASN A 44 -4.86 2.92 5.50
C ASN A 44 -4.65 2.35 6.91
N TYR A 45 -5.73 2.15 7.66
CA TYR A 45 -5.65 1.70 9.04
C TYR A 45 -6.05 0.23 9.14
N GLY A 46 -5.30 -0.57 9.89
CA GLY A 46 -5.69 -1.96 10.21
C GLY A 46 -5.66 -2.97 9.06
N LEU A 47 -5.31 -2.57 7.83
CA LEU A 47 -5.35 -3.46 6.65
C LEU A 47 -4.11 -4.33 6.44
N ASN A 48 -3.00 -3.99 7.09
CA ASN A 48 -1.79 -4.78 6.94
C ASN A 48 -1.95 -6.09 7.74
N PRO A 49 -1.66 -7.28 7.18
CA PRO A 49 -1.65 -8.53 7.94
C PRO A 49 -0.69 -8.52 9.14
N ASP A 50 0.40 -7.75 9.07
CA ASP A 50 1.35 -7.50 10.16
C ASP A 50 0.96 -6.28 11.02
N TYR A 51 -0.21 -5.68 10.80
CA TYR A 51 -0.70 -4.61 11.64
C TYR A 51 -0.96 -5.16 13.04
N ILE A 52 -0.12 -4.73 13.98
CA ILE A 52 -0.33 -4.96 15.39
C ILE A 52 -0.95 -3.67 15.95
N PRO A 53 -2.19 -3.73 16.50
CA PRO A 53 -2.79 -2.60 17.19
C PRO A 53 -1.81 -2.03 18.24
N ASN A 54 -1.66 -0.70 18.27
CA ASN A 54 -0.73 -0.01 19.17
C ASN A 54 0.75 -0.33 18.95
N SER A 55 1.15 -0.88 17.80
CA SER A 55 2.56 -1.08 17.44
C SER A 55 3.38 0.21 17.29
N GLY A 56 2.71 1.36 17.27
CA GLY A 56 3.33 2.64 16.97
C GLY A 56 3.67 2.80 15.49
N LYS A 57 3.21 1.91 14.60
CA LYS A 57 3.39 2.01 13.15
C LYS A 57 2.08 1.86 12.40
N ILE A 58 1.96 2.59 11.29
CA ILE A 58 0.84 2.47 10.34
C ILE A 58 1.40 2.37 8.92
N GLN A 59 0.74 1.57 8.08
CA GLN A 59 1.12 1.43 6.68
C GLN A 59 0.46 2.51 5.83
N CYS A 60 1.27 3.19 5.04
CA CYS A 60 0.82 4.19 4.07
C CYS A 60 1.19 3.74 2.67
N GLU A 61 0.30 4.01 1.72
CA GLU A 61 0.47 3.65 0.32
C GLU A 61 0.90 4.88 -0.50
N TRP A 62 1.82 4.66 -1.42
CA TRP A 62 2.57 5.71 -2.13
C TRP A 62 2.19 5.76 -3.60
N ALA A 63 1.86 4.59 -4.12
CA ALA A 63 1.28 4.24 -5.39
C ALA A 63 0.74 2.82 -5.23
N GLU A 64 -0.08 2.36 -6.17
CA GLU A 64 -0.62 1.00 -6.15
C GLU A 64 0.49 -0.04 -5.92
N GLY A 65 0.38 -0.80 -4.82
CA GLY A 65 1.33 -1.84 -4.45
C GLY A 65 2.66 -1.34 -3.84
N GLN A 66 2.82 -0.03 -3.64
CA GLN A 66 4.00 0.55 -2.97
C GLN A 66 3.62 1.07 -1.59
N THR A 67 4.08 0.39 -0.55
CA THR A 67 3.72 0.71 0.83
C THR A 67 4.96 0.97 1.68
N ALA A 68 4.79 1.79 2.71
CA ALA A 68 5.82 1.95 3.75
C ALA A 68 5.16 2.18 5.10
N PHE A 69 5.91 1.89 6.16
CA PHE A 69 5.49 2.17 7.52
C PHE A 69 5.86 3.59 7.93
N CYS A 70 4.90 4.26 8.57
CA CYS A 70 5.09 5.55 9.22
C CYS A 70 4.92 5.36 10.72
N GLN A 71 5.65 6.17 11.48
CA GLN A 71 5.44 6.26 12.91
C GLN A 71 4.03 6.80 13.16
N GLU A 72 3.26 6.09 13.95
CA GLU A 72 1.89 6.43 14.24
C GLU A 72 1.76 7.79 14.93
N SER A 73 2.81 8.19 15.68
CA SER A 73 2.92 9.50 16.31
C SER A 73 3.01 10.67 15.32
N THR A 74 3.30 10.42 14.04
CA THR A 74 3.37 11.46 13.00
C THR A 74 2.09 11.58 12.20
N CYS A 75 1.04 10.86 12.61
CA CYS A 75 -0.23 10.73 11.93
C CYS A 75 -1.35 11.49 12.62
N THR A 76 -2.14 12.19 11.84
CA THR A 76 -3.33 12.91 12.32
C THR A 76 -4.51 12.65 11.41
N GLY A 77 -5.74 12.79 11.91
CA GLY A 77 -6.91 12.92 11.05
C GLY A 77 -6.79 14.16 10.15
N PHE A 78 -7.53 14.19 9.04
CA PHE A 78 -7.56 15.30 8.07
C PHE A 78 -7.83 16.68 8.70
N ASN A 79 -8.43 16.74 9.90
CA ASN A 79 -8.69 17.96 10.68
C ASN A 79 -8.07 17.94 12.10
N GLY A 80 -7.04 17.11 12.34
CA GLY A 80 -6.48 16.90 13.69
C GLY A 80 -7.29 15.94 14.56
N GLU A 81 -8.36 15.36 14.01
CA GLU A 81 -9.20 14.35 14.67
C GLU A 81 -8.49 12.99 14.78
N ASN A 82 -9.00 12.13 15.66
CA ASN A 82 -8.44 10.79 15.83
C ASN A 82 -8.93 9.85 14.72
N TYR A 83 -8.00 9.26 13.98
CA TYR A 83 -8.32 8.36 12.87
C TYR A 83 -8.49 6.88 13.28
N LYS A 84 -8.21 6.51 14.54
CA LYS A 84 -8.07 5.10 14.94
C LYS A 84 -9.38 4.36 15.20
N ASN A 85 -10.50 5.07 15.38
CA ASN A 85 -11.82 4.48 15.68
C ASN A 85 -12.91 5.44 15.22
N ILE A 86 -13.03 5.62 13.91
CA ILE A 86 -13.96 6.57 13.32
C ILE A 86 -15.35 5.93 13.22
N GLY A 87 -16.40 6.70 13.48
CA GLY A 87 -17.76 6.33 13.10
C GLY A 87 -18.05 6.74 11.66
N TRP A 88 -18.58 5.83 10.85
CA TRP A 88 -18.89 6.10 9.44
C TRP A 88 -20.39 6.16 9.24
N ASN A 89 -20.86 7.24 8.63
CA ASN A 89 -22.27 7.45 8.34
C ASN A 89 -22.58 7.15 6.88
N ASP A 90 -23.83 6.79 6.62
CA ASP A 90 -24.35 6.68 5.26
C ASP A 90 -23.51 5.71 4.40
N CYS A 91 -23.19 4.56 4.98
CA CYS A 91 -22.45 3.50 4.30
C CYS A 91 -23.40 2.46 3.69
N SER A 92 -22.85 1.64 2.80
CA SER A 92 -23.52 0.49 2.20
C SER A 92 -22.80 -0.78 2.64
N ARG A 93 -23.48 -1.66 3.38
CA ARG A 93 -22.94 -2.98 3.75
C ARG A 93 -22.84 -3.84 2.51
N LEU A 94 -21.66 -4.40 2.27
CA LEU A 94 -21.40 -5.27 1.13
C LEU A 94 -22.04 -6.64 1.36
N GLN A 95 -22.58 -7.23 0.30
CA GLN A 95 -23.13 -8.58 0.36
C GLN A 95 -22.00 -9.61 0.53
N ALA A 96 -22.20 -10.54 1.45
CA ALA A 96 -21.30 -11.68 1.67
C ALA A 96 -22.13 -12.95 1.97
N THR A 97 -21.47 -14.10 2.07
CA THR A 97 -22.15 -15.36 2.42
C THR A 97 -22.87 -15.22 3.76
N GLY A 98 -24.20 -15.35 3.75
CA GLY A 98 -25.03 -15.21 4.96
C GLY A 98 -25.27 -13.77 5.43
N VAL A 99 -24.83 -12.77 4.66
CA VAL A 99 -24.97 -11.34 4.98
C VAL A 99 -25.63 -10.61 3.81
N SER A 100 -26.76 -9.97 4.07
CA SER A 100 -27.46 -9.18 3.05
C SER A 100 -26.89 -7.77 2.95
N ALA A 101 -26.84 -7.23 1.73
CA ALA A 101 -26.52 -5.83 1.50
C ALA A 101 -27.57 -4.92 2.16
N GLN A 102 -27.14 -3.75 2.61
CA GLN A 102 -27.99 -2.76 3.27
C GLN A 102 -27.37 -1.37 3.12
N ASP A 103 -28.17 -0.40 2.71
CA ASP A 103 -27.73 0.99 2.53
C ASP A 103 -28.06 1.85 3.76
N HIS A 104 -27.50 3.06 3.78
CA HIS A 104 -27.71 4.07 4.82
C HIS A 104 -27.36 3.57 6.24
N VAL A 105 -26.35 2.71 6.36
CA VAL A 105 -25.93 2.16 7.67
C VAL A 105 -24.92 3.06 8.36
N HIS A 106 -24.86 2.93 9.68
CA HIS A 106 -23.87 3.57 10.53
C HIS A 106 -22.91 2.52 11.09
N VAL A 107 -21.61 2.70 10.89
CA VAL A 107 -20.54 1.83 11.41
C VAL A 107 -19.88 2.54 12.59
N ASP A 108 -20.04 2.04 13.80
CA ASP A 108 -19.45 2.62 15.02
C ASP A 108 -18.19 1.86 15.49
N GLY A 109 -18.10 0.57 15.19
CA GLY A 109 -16.96 -0.28 15.54
C GLY A 109 -15.92 -0.47 14.43
N THR A 110 -15.27 0.61 13.98
CA THR A 110 -14.24 0.51 12.92
C THR A 110 -13.02 -0.28 13.36
N GLN A 111 -12.68 -1.32 12.61
CA GLN A 111 -11.50 -2.16 12.85
C GLN A 111 -10.38 -1.84 11.85
N SER A 112 -10.75 -1.66 10.58
CA SER A 112 -9.81 -1.27 9.53
C SER A 112 -10.53 -0.47 8.44
N TYR A 113 -9.77 0.32 7.68
CA TYR A 113 -10.31 0.99 6.51
C TYR A 113 -9.25 1.23 5.43
N ASN A 114 -9.70 1.19 4.17
CA ASN A 114 -8.96 1.57 2.97
C ASN A 114 -9.61 2.78 2.31
N VAL A 115 -8.82 3.74 1.83
CA VAL A 115 -9.32 4.80 0.95
C VAL A 115 -8.81 4.56 -0.48
N GLY A 116 -9.73 4.28 -1.40
CA GLY A 116 -9.41 4.03 -2.81
C GLY A 116 -10.59 4.31 -3.74
N ASN A 117 -10.31 4.58 -5.01
CA ASN A 117 -11.32 4.62 -6.09
C ASN A 117 -12.60 5.44 -5.80
N GLY A 118 -12.47 6.58 -5.11
CA GLY A 118 -13.61 7.47 -4.86
C GLY A 118 -14.51 7.10 -3.68
N HIS A 119 -14.16 6.07 -2.91
CA HIS A 119 -14.89 5.61 -1.72
C HIS A 119 -13.93 5.19 -0.60
N VAL A 120 -14.51 4.83 0.55
CA VAL A 120 -13.79 4.25 1.69
C VAL A 120 -14.35 2.86 1.92
N LEU A 121 -13.49 1.85 1.91
CA LEU A 121 -13.84 0.50 2.34
C LEU A 121 -13.56 0.40 3.83
N VAL A 122 -14.56 0.03 4.62
CA VAL A 122 -14.47 -0.08 6.08
C VAL A 122 -14.77 -1.51 6.47
N HIS A 123 -13.91 -2.10 7.29
CA HIS A 123 -14.25 -3.31 8.04
C HIS A 123 -14.58 -2.92 9.47
N GLY A 124 -15.77 -3.29 9.95
CA GLY A 124 -16.19 -2.91 11.29
C GLY A 124 -17.57 -3.41 11.66
N THR A 125 -18.07 -2.95 12.79
CA THR A 125 -19.39 -3.32 13.31
C THR A 125 -20.40 -2.21 13.05
N GLU A 126 -21.55 -2.57 12.48
CA GLU A 126 -22.70 -1.67 12.33
C GLU A 126 -23.38 -1.45 13.68
N HIS A 127 -23.94 -0.26 13.87
CA HIS A 127 -24.66 0.07 15.08
C HIS A 127 -25.77 -0.95 15.39
N GLY A 128 -25.71 -1.55 16.57
CA GLY A 128 -26.68 -2.55 17.02
C GLY A 128 -26.46 -3.96 16.44
N GLN A 129 -25.38 -4.19 15.69
CA GLN A 129 -24.91 -5.51 15.31
C GLN A 129 -23.74 -5.94 16.20
N GLU A 130 -23.53 -7.25 16.32
CA GLU A 130 -22.36 -7.80 17.02
C GLU A 130 -21.25 -8.20 16.04
N ALA A 131 -21.63 -8.59 14.82
CA ALA A 131 -20.72 -9.08 13.80
C ALA A 131 -20.11 -7.94 12.98
N ALA A 132 -18.84 -8.12 12.62
CA ALA A 132 -18.16 -7.21 11.71
C ALA A 132 -18.42 -7.60 10.24
N HIS A 133 -18.57 -6.58 9.40
CA HIS A 133 -18.78 -6.73 7.96
C HIS A 133 -17.94 -5.70 7.19
N ASP A 134 -17.97 -5.81 5.88
CA ASP A 134 -17.35 -4.85 4.97
C ASP A 134 -18.41 -3.86 4.49
N TYR A 135 -18.04 -2.58 4.46
CA TYR A 135 -18.90 -1.48 4.07
C TYR A 135 -18.20 -0.58 3.07
N GLU A 136 -18.95 -0.06 2.12
CA GLU A 136 -18.52 1.03 1.26
C GLU A 136 -19.13 2.35 1.76
N CYS A 137 -18.28 3.31 2.09
CA CYS A 137 -18.67 4.60 2.64
C CYS A 137 -18.24 5.74 1.71
N GLY A 138 -19.06 6.78 1.63
CA GLY A 138 -18.74 7.97 0.84
C GLY A 138 -17.53 8.72 1.42
N LEU A 139 -16.74 9.35 0.53
CA LEU A 139 -15.57 10.12 0.94
C LEU A 139 -15.91 11.28 1.89
N LYS A 140 -17.16 11.76 1.92
CA LYS A 140 -17.62 12.88 2.76
C LYS A 140 -17.41 12.62 4.28
N ASN A 141 -17.21 11.37 4.68
CA ASN A 141 -16.84 10.97 6.05
C ASN A 141 -15.32 11.15 6.33
N THR A 142 -14.68 12.23 5.87
CA THR A 142 -13.20 12.38 5.65
C THR A 142 -12.27 12.36 6.90
N VAL A 143 -12.51 11.58 7.94
CA VAL A 143 -11.43 11.38 8.93
C VAL A 143 -10.44 10.38 8.33
N ARG A 144 -9.34 10.88 7.75
CA ARG A 144 -8.27 10.06 7.17
C ARG A 144 -6.99 10.24 7.95
N ALA A 145 -6.27 9.15 8.20
CA ALA A 145 -4.89 9.22 8.66
C ALA A 145 -4.02 9.90 7.60
N ILE A 146 -3.51 11.08 7.93
CA ILE A 146 -2.45 11.77 7.20
C ILE A 146 -1.20 11.68 8.05
N CYS A 147 -0.21 10.95 7.56
CA CYS A 147 1.08 10.82 8.24
C CYS A 147 2.12 11.70 7.57
N SER A 148 2.94 12.36 8.38
CA SER A 148 4.08 13.16 7.93
C SER A 148 5.39 12.42 8.20
N GLY A 149 6.41 12.64 7.36
CA GLY A 149 7.74 12.04 7.59
C GLY A 149 7.74 10.51 7.52
N CYS A 150 6.71 9.91 6.93
CA CYS A 150 6.76 8.57 6.38
C CYS A 150 8.05 8.42 5.58
N GLY A 151 8.92 7.45 5.88
CA GLY A 151 10.20 7.25 5.19
C GLY A 151 11.41 7.92 5.84
N GLY A 152 12.11 7.12 6.66
CA GLY A 152 13.36 7.45 7.36
C GLY A 152 13.19 7.14 8.85
N ARG A 153 13.84 6.16 9.47
CA ARG A 153 14.98 5.30 9.12
C ARG A 153 14.69 3.87 9.57
#